data_AF-A0A7K0IAB7-F1
#
_entry.id   AF-A0A7K0IAB7-F1
#
_cell.length_a   1.000
_cell.length_b   1.000
_cell.length_c   1.000
_cell.angle_alpha   90.00
_cell.angle_beta   90.00
_cell.angle_gamma   90.00
#
_symmetry.space_group_name_H-M   'P 1'
#
loop_
_entity.id
_entity.type
_entity.pdbx_description
1 polymer ?
#
loop_
_entity_poly.entity_id
_entity_poly.type
_entity_poly.pdbx_seq_one_letter_code
_entity_poly.pdbx_strand_id
1 'polypeptide(L)'
;MRLFVIGPVTGIEDNNRPAFEAAARELHEALGCAVEIPHDTVPPDATWDAAMRLSIRAMMACDAVAMLDGWQGSRGASLEYNLAWDVGLGAKPVGWWLMQPRQVTPPPPCT
;
A
#
# COMPACT_ATOMS: atom_id res chain seq x y z
N MET A 1 -11.85 -2.69 -5.53
CA MET A 1 -11.01 -2.15 -4.45
C MET A 1 -9.56 -2.22 -4.88
N ARG A 2 -8.79 -1.16 -4.65
CA ARG A 2 -7.36 -1.04 -4.90
C ARG A 2 -6.67 -0.51 -3.65
N LEU A 3 -5.59 -1.15 -3.23
CA LEU A 3 -4.82 -0.73 -2.05
C LEU A 3 -3.47 -0.18 -2.49
N PHE A 4 -3.03 0.89 -1.83
CA PHE A 4 -1.65 1.36 -1.92
C PHE A 4 -0.88 1.00 -0.65
N VAL A 5 0.30 0.42 -0.77
CA VAL A 5 1.14 0.07 0.40
C VAL A 5 2.11 1.20 0.70
N ILE A 6 2.13 1.67 1.95
CA ILE A 6 3.10 2.65 2.46
C ILE A 6 4.00 2.03 3.53
N GLY A 7 5.25 2.50 3.63
CA GLY A 7 6.20 1.98 4.61
C GLY A 7 7.58 2.64 4.57
N PRO A 8 8.51 2.23 5.44
CA PRO A 8 9.89 2.69 5.39
C PRO A 8 10.62 2.13 4.17
N VAL A 9 11.45 2.96 3.55
CA VAL A 9 12.22 2.65 2.33
C VAL A 9 13.69 2.98 2.53
N THR A 10 13.99 4.25 2.87
CA THR A 10 15.36 4.75 3.04
C THR A 10 16.08 4.08 4.21
N GLY A 11 17.31 3.60 3.97
CA GLY A 11 18.17 3.01 5.00
C GLY A 11 17.89 1.54 5.31
N ILE A 12 17.02 0.89 4.52
CA ILE A 12 16.74 -0.55 4.60
C ILE A 12 17.32 -1.23 3.36
N GLU A 13 17.85 -2.44 3.52
CA GLU A 13 18.33 -3.28 2.43
C GLU A 13 17.28 -3.40 1.32
N ASP A 14 17.72 -3.33 0.06
CA ASP A 14 16.87 -3.35 -1.13
C ASP A 14 15.68 -2.38 -1.09
N ASN A 15 15.85 -1.23 -0.42
CA ASN A 15 14.80 -0.23 -0.25
C ASN A 15 13.52 -0.81 0.39
N ASN A 16 13.68 -1.84 1.23
CA ASN A 16 12.59 -2.60 1.85
C ASN A 16 11.65 -3.30 0.85
N ARG A 17 12.02 -3.40 -0.44
CA ARG A 17 11.18 -3.97 -1.50
C ARG A 17 10.58 -5.35 -1.15
N PRO A 18 11.33 -6.28 -0.53
CA PRO A 18 10.76 -7.58 -0.16
C PRO A 18 9.55 -7.49 0.78
N ALA A 19 9.53 -6.53 1.71
CA ALA A 19 8.38 -6.35 2.62
C ALA A 19 7.16 -5.79 1.89
N PHE A 20 7.35 -4.88 0.94
CA PHE A 20 6.29 -4.35 0.10
C PHE A 20 5.68 -5.43 -0.80
N GLU A 21 6.52 -6.23 -1.47
CA GLU A 21 6.07 -7.33 -2.33
C GLU A 21 5.35 -8.42 -1.53
N ALA A 22 5.86 -8.76 -0.35
CA ALA A 22 5.19 -9.71 0.55
C ALA A 22 3.79 -9.23 0.96
N ALA A 23 3.68 -7.97 1.41
CA ALA A 23 2.39 -7.38 1.78
C ALA A 23 1.44 -7.30 0.58
N ALA A 24 1.92 -6.90 -0.60
CA ALA A 24 1.10 -6.83 -1.81
C ALA A 24 0.52 -8.20 -2.18
N ARG A 25 1.35 -9.25 -2.15
CA ARG A 25 0.93 -10.62 -2.39
C ARG A 25 -0.09 -11.10 -1.36
N GLU A 26 0.17 -10.93 -0.07
CA GLU A 26 -0.73 -11.39 0.99
C GLU A 26 -2.08 -10.69 0.95
N LEU A 27 -2.09 -9.36 0.76
CA LEU A 27 -3.31 -8.57 0.61
C LEU A 27 -4.11 -8.98 -0.63
N HIS A 28 -3.43 -9.23 -1.75
CA HIS A 28 -4.07 -9.73 -2.96
C HIS A 28 -4.71 -11.10 -2.73
N GLU A 29 -3.99 -12.06 -2.15
CA GLU A 29 -4.47 -13.42 -1.87
C GLU A 29 -5.64 -13.47 -0.86
N ALA A 30 -5.64 -12.55 0.11
CA ALA A 30 -6.65 -12.46 1.15
C ALA A 30 -7.93 -11.75 0.68
N LEU A 31 -7.80 -10.65 -0.06
CA LEU A 31 -8.91 -9.75 -0.39
C LEU A 31 -9.36 -9.86 -1.86
N GLY A 32 -8.58 -10.48 -2.74
CA GLY A 32 -8.86 -10.54 -4.18
C GLY A 32 -8.82 -9.16 -4.87
N CYS A 33 -8.08 -8.21 -4.29
CA CYS A 33 -8.02 -6.82 -4.75
C CYS A 33 -6.66 -6.49 -5.39
N ALA A 34 -6.57 -5.46 -6.23
CA ALA A 34 -5.28 -5.02 -6.76
C ALA A 34 -4.51 -4.24 -5.68
N VAL A 35 -3.20 -4.44 -5.61
CA VAL A 35 -2.33 -3.80 -4.63
C VAL A 35 -1.15 -3.17 -5.36
N GLU A 36 -0.92 -1.89 -5.10
CA GLU A 36 0.15 -1.10 -5.69
C GLU A 36 1.20 -0.76 -4.63
N ILE A 37 2.47 -0.76 -5.04
CA ILE A 37 3.62 -0.42 -4.19
C ILE A 37 4.44 0.71 -4.84
N PRO A 38 5.12 1.56 -4.06
CA PRO A 38 5.90 2.67 -4.60
C PRO A 38 7.01 2.21 -5.57
N HIS A 39 7.61 1.03 -5.35
CA HIS A 39 8.71 0.50 -6.18
C HIS A 39 8.33 0.25 -7.64
N ASP A 40 7.04 0.08 -7.95
CA ASP A 40 6.57 -0.16 -9.32
C ASP A 40 6.42 1.14 -10.13
N THR A 41 6.32 2.28 -9.45
CA THR A 41 6.02 3.59 -10.07
C THR A 41 7.12 4.63 -9.87
N VAL A 42 7.96 4.47 -8.84
CA VAL A 42 9.05 5.37 -8.50
C VAL A 42 10.37 4.81 -9.04
N PRO A 43 11.08 5.54 -9.93
CA PRO A 43 12.42 5.16 -10.37
C PRO A 43 13.42 5.05 -9.20
N PRO A 44 14.35 4.07 -9.20
CA PRO A 44 15.31 3.87 -8.11
C PRO A 44 16.23 5.08 -7.83
N ASP A 45 16.46 5.92 -8.83
CA ASP A 45 17.33 7.10 -8.79
C ASP A 45 16.55 8.42 -8.62
N ALA A 46 15.24 8.35 -8.39
CA ALA A 46 14.41 9.53 -8.18
C ALA A 46 14.85 10.30 -6.93
N THR A 47 14.88 11.63 -7.03
CA THR A 47 15.01 12.50 -5.85
C THR A 47 13.82 12.29 -4.93
N TRP A 48 13.99 12.56 -3.64
CA TRP A 48 12.91 12.38 -2.65
C TRP A 48 11.62 13.12 -3.05
N ASP A 49 11.72 14.34 -3.58
CA ASP A 49 10.55 15.12 -4.00
C ASP A 49 9.89 14.59 -5.28
N ALA A 50 10.67 14.04 -6.23
CA ALA A 50 10.12 13.37 -7.41
C ALA A 50 9.44 12.04 -7.04
N ALA A 51 10.10 11.23 -6.21
CA ALA A 51 9.56 10.00 -5.65
C ALA A 51 8.22 10.26 -4.94
N MET A 52 8.14 11.30 -4.11
CA MET A 52 6.91 11.59 -3.38
C MET A 52 5.78 12.05 -4.28
N ARG A 53 6.03 12.87 -5.30
CA ARG A 53 4.98 13.27 -6.26
C ARG A 53 4.43 12.07 -7.02
N LEU A 54 5.28 11.13 -7.43
CA LEU A 54 4.87 9.90 -8.11
C LEU A 54 4.08 8.99 -7.18
N SER A 55 4.60 8.74 -5.97
CA SER A 55 3.97 7.87 -4.98
C SER A 55 2.60 8.39 -4.54
N ILE A 56 2.48 9.69 -4.25
CA ILE A 56 1.20 10.33 -3.92
C ILE A 56 0.22 10.20 -5.08
N ARG A 57 0.67 10.40 -6.33
CA ARG A 57 -0.19 10.26 -7.50
C ARG A 57 -0.74 8.85 -7.64
N ALA A 58 0.10 7.83 -7.43
CA ALA A 58 -0.31 6.43 -7.43
C ALA A 58 -1.30 6.15 -6.29
N MET A 59 -0.98 6.57 -5.06
CA MET A 59 -1.86 6.44 -3.89
C MET A 59 -3.24 7.05 -4.11
N MET A 60 -3.31 8.24 -4.73
CA MET A 60 -4.58 8.93 -5.02
C MET A 60 -5.44 8.23 -6.08
N ALA A 61 -4.89 7.28 -6.84
CA ALA A 61 -5.65 6.43 -7.75
C ALA A 61 -6.23 5.18 -7.06
N CYS A 62 -5.83 4.89 -5.82
CA CYS A 62 -6.30 3.76 -5.03
C CYS A 62 -7.51 4.10 -4.15
N ASP A 63 -8.19 3.06 -3.65
CA ASP A 63 -9.40 3.19 -2.82
C ASP A 63 -9.09 3.25 -1.31
N ALA A 64 -7.93 2.72 -0.90
CA ALA A 64 -7.46 2.74 0.50
C ALA A 64 -5.95 2.49 0.60
N VAL A 65 -5.41 2.63 1.81
CA VAL A 65 -3.98 2.51 2.12
C VAL A 65 -3.73 1.38 3.13
N ALA A 66 -2.71 0.57 2.84
CA ALA A 66 -2.18 -0.44 3.73
C ALA A 66 -0.80 -0.02 4.26
N MET A 67 -0.60 -0.06 5.57
CA MET A 67 0.63 0.44 6.20
C MET A 67 1.49 -0.71 6.72
N LEU A 68 2.76 -0.74 6.30
CA LEU A 68 3.78 -1.63 6.86
C LEU A 68 4.18 -1.20 8.27
N ASP A 69 4.76 -2.13 9.03
CA ASP A 69 5.30 -1.82 10.36
C ASP A 69 6.44 -0.77 10.25
N GLY A 70 6.53 0.10 11.27
CA GLY A 70 7.51 1.17 11.32
C GLY A 70 7.23 2.36 10.40
N TRP A 71 6.05 2.43 9.76
CA TRP A 71 5.67 3.56 8.88
C TRP A 71 5.78 4.92 9.58
N GLN A 72 5.52 5.00 10.89
CA GLN A 72 5.62 6.23 11.67
C GLN A 72 7.04 6.80 11.72
N GLY A 73 8.06 5.95 11.56
CA GLY A 73 9.46 6.37 11.49
C GLY A 73 9.90 6.81 10.09
N SER A 74 9.09 6.57 9.07
CA SER A 74 9.37 6.93 7.68
C SER A 74 8.80 8.31 7.37
N ARG A 75 9.68 9.26 7.01
CA ARG A 75 9.26 10.61 6.56
C ARG A 75 8.28 10.53 5.38
N GLY A 76 8.52 9.62 4.43
CA GLY A 76 7.67 9.45 3.25
C GLY A 76 6.32 8.86 3.61
N ALA A 77 6.30 7.73 4.32
CA ALA A 77 5.05 7.07 4.69
C ALA A 77 4.20 7.92 5.64
N SER A 78 4.83 8.70 6.53
CA SER A 78 4.10 9.63 7.40
C SER A 78 3.41 10.74 6.60
N LEU A 79 4.05 11.25 5.55
CA LEU A 79 3.45 12.24 4.66
C LEU A 79 2.24 11.64 3.92
N GLU A 80 2.40 10.43 3.38
CA GLU A 80 1.33 9.72 2.68
C GLU A 80 0.15 9.41 3.59
N TYR A 81 0.41 8.93 4.81
CA TYR A 81 -0.62 8.67 5.81
C TYR A 81 -1.41 9.94 6.15
N ASN A 82 -0.72 11.04 6.44
CA ASN A 82 -1.38 12.30 6.79
C ASN A 82 -2.24 12.80 5.64
N LEU A 83 -1.73 12.75 4.40
CA LEU A 83 -2.50 13.12 3.23
C LEU A 83 -3.72 12.22 3.04
N ALA A 84 -3.55 10.89 3.18
CA ALA A 84 -4.65 9.94 3.10
C ALA A 84 -5.75 10.26 4.13
N TRP A 85 -5.35 10.54 5.37
CA TRP A 85 -6.27 10.98 6.42
C TRP A 85 -7.03 12.26 6.05
N ASP A 86 -6.31 13.30 5.61
CA ASP A 86 -6.88 14.61 5.31
C ASP A 86 -7.89 14.58 4.15
N VAL A 87 -7.69 13.68 3.18
CA VAL A 87 -8.61 13.51 2.04
C VAL A 87 -9.67 12.42 2.25
N GLY A 88 -9.71 11.79 3.43
CA GLY A 88 -10.68 10.75 3.75
C GLY A 88 -10.39 9.37 3.11
N LEU A 89 -9.16 9.13 2.67
CA LEU A 89 -8.69 7.83 2.18
C LEU A 89 -8.36 6.92 3.37
N GLY A 90 -9.08 5.81 3.51
CA GLY A 90 -8.93 4.92 4.65
C GLY A 90 -7.53 4.28 4.71
N ALA A 91 -6.80 4.48 5.82
CA ALA A 91 -5.49 3.88 6.05
C ALA A 91 -5.51 2.92 7.24
N LYS A 92 -5.08 1.67 7.03
CA LYS A 92 -5.00 0.64 8.10
C LYS A 92 -3.71 -0.17 8.00
N PRO A 93 -3.19 -0.73 9.11
CA PRO A 93 -2.04 -1.64 9.07
C PRO A 93 -2.33 -2.87 8.20
N VAL A 94 -1.31 -3.43 7.55
CA VAL A 94 -1.46 -4.66 6.74
C VAL A 94 -2.18 -5.77 7.50
N GLY A 95 -1.79 -6.03 8.75
CA GLY A 95 -2.44 -7.04 9.58
C GLY A 95 -3.95 -6.81 9.77
N TRP A 96 -4.40 -5.55 9.83
CA TRP A 96 -5.83 -5.23 9.97
C TRP A 96 -6.62 -5.66 8.73
N TRP A 97 -6.05 -5.48 7.53
CA TRP A 97 -6.64 -5.92 6.27
C TRP A 97 -6.71 -7.45 6.17
N LEU A 98 -5.66 -8.15 6.61
CA LEU A 98 -5.56 -9.61 6.55
C LEU A 98 -6.52 -10.31 7.54
N MET A 99 -6.91 -9.64 8.62
CA MET A 99 -7.86 -10.16 9.60
C MET A 99 -9.33 -10.05 9.17
N GLN A 100 -9.63 -9.41 8.03
CA GLN A 100 -11.00 -9.32 7.56
C GLN A 100 -11.52 -10.68 7.06
N PRO A 101 -12.78 -11.04 7.35
CA PRO A 101 -13.36 -12.28 6.83
C PRO A 101 -13.33 -12.26 5.29
N ARG A 102 -12.78 -13.32 4.68
CA ARG A 102 -12.79 -13.49 3.22
C ARG A 102 -14.22 -13.31 2.74
N GLN A 103 -14.47 -12.33 1.86
CA GLN A 103 -15.71 -12.33 1.10
C GLN A 103 -15.65 -13.52 0.14
N VAL A 104 -16.23 -14.64 0.57
CA VAL A 104 -16.50 -15.76 -0.33
C VAL A 104 -17.64 -15.32 -1.22
N THR A 105 -17.35 -14.89 -2.45
CA THR A 105 -18.39 -14.78 -3.47
C THR A 105 -18.99 -16.16 -3.68
N PRO A 106 -20.29 -16.37 -3.42
CA PRO A 106 -20.92 -17.65 -3.71
C PRO A 106 -20.81 -17.95 -5.21
N PRO A 107 -20.66 -19.22 -5.61
CA PRO A 107 -20.67 -19.58 -7.02
C PRO A 107 -21.98 -19.09 -7.67
N PRO A 108 -21.95 -18.69 -8.95
CA PRO A 108 -23.16 -18.29 -9.65
C PRO A 108 -24.19 -19.43 -9.58
N PRO A 109 -25.49 -19.14 -9.43
CA PRO A 109 -26.52 -20.17 -9.40
C PRO A 109 -26.46 -20.99 -10.70
N CYS A 110 -26.36 -22.32 -10.59
CA CYS A 110 -26.51 -23.21 -11.73
C CYS A 110 -27.88 -22.93 -12.37
N THR A 111 -27.85 -22.48 -13.62
CA THR A 111 -29.05 -22.29 -14.46
C THR A 111 -29.31 -23.55 -15.27
#